data_AF-A0A135WR07-F1
#
_entry.id   AF-A0A135WR07-F1
#
_cell.length_a   1.000
_cell.length_b   1.000
_cell.length_c   1.000
_cell.angle_alpha   90.00
_cell.angle_beta   90.00
_cell.angle_gamma   90.00
#
_symmetry.space_group_name_H-M   'P 1'
#
loop_
_entity.id
_entity.type
_entity.pdbx_description
1 polymer ?
#
loop_
_entity_poly.entity_id
_entity_poly.type
_entity_poly.pdbx_seq_one_letter_code
_entity_poly.pdbx_strand_id
1 'polypeptide(L)'
;MEIQDLAGLETTKAMVGKIMEDLSNTKEGPFFLTEMVGNDQHGIRTNQGFYKYDDYGEKAIYTRDDDFLDLLKLLNSKVDRDKLVATSK
;
A
#
# COMPACT_ATOMS: atom_id res chain seq x y z
N MET A 1 3.85 -0.79 4.61
CA MET A 1 4.18 -2.15 4.13
C MET A 1 2.92 -2.92 3.71
N GLU A 2 1.74 -2.66 4.31
CA GLU A 2 0.48 -3.36 4.01
C GLU A 2 0.09 -3.34 2.52
N ILE A 3 0.26 -2.21 1.82
CA ILE A 3 0.00 -2.13 0.36
C ILE A 3 0.82 -3.16 -0.44
N GLN A 4 2.03 -3.52 0.01
CA GLN A 4 2.83 -4.54 -0.67
C GLN A 4 2.25 -5.95 -0.45
N ASP A 5 1.70 -6.21 0.74
CA ASP A 5 0.98 -7.46 1.00
C ASP A 5 -0.32 -7.53 0.17
N LEU A 6 -1.01 -6.41 -0.04
CA LEU A 6 -2.19 -6.32 -0.90
C LEU A 6 -1.84 -6.53 -2.38
N ALA A 7 -0.72 -5.97 -2.85
CA ALA A 7 -0.24 -6.11 -4.22
C ALA A 7 0.29 -7.53 -4.52
N GLY A 8 0.75 -8.22 -3.48
CA GLY A 8 1.39 -9.52 -3.56
C GLY A 8 2.92 -9.40 -3.65
N LEU A 9 3.62 -10.06 -2.72
CA LEU A 9 5.07 -9.90 -2.55
C LEU A 9 5.90 -10.47 -3.71
N GLU A 10 5.35 -11.43 -4.45
CA GLU A 10 5.94 -11.92 -5.72
C GLU A 10 6.00 -10.80 -6.77
N THR A 11 4.88 -10.11 -6.96
CA THR A 11 4.75 -8.99 -7.91
C THR A 11 5.66 -7.84 -7.48
N THR A 12 5.65 -7.51 -6.19
CA THR A 12 6.53 -6.46 -5.64
C THR A 12 8.00 -6.81 -5.87
N LYS A 13 8.43 -8.04 -5.61
CA LYS A 13 9.81 -8.49 -5.86
C LYS A 13 10.21 -8.32 -7.32
N ALA A 14 9.35 -8.73 -8.26
CA ALA A 14 9.62 -8.60 -9.69
C ALA A 14 9.72 -7.13 -10.13
N MET A 15 8.76 -6.29 -9.70
CA MET A 15 8.73 -4.86 -10.01
C MET A 15 9.96 -4.14 -9.44
N VAL A 16 10.27 -4.35 -8.16
CA VAL A 16 11.41 -3.73 -7.50
C VAL A 16 12.72 -4.20 -8.12
N GLY A 17 12.84 -5.49 -8.43
CA GLY A 17 14.01 -6.03 -9.14
C GLY A 17 14.27 -5.28 -10.43
N LYS A 18 13.22 -5.03 -11.23
CA LYS A 18 13.36 -4.32 -12.50
C LYS A 18 13.74 -2.85 -12.33
N ILE A 19 13.11 -2.16 -11.38
CA ILE A 19 13.36 -0.74 -11.14
C ILE A 19 14.76 -0.51 -10.57
N MET A 20 15.26 -1.43 -9.73
CA MET A 20 16.57 -1.28 -9.09
C MET A 20 17.74 -1.44 -10.08
N GLU A 21 17.54 -2.07 -11.24
CA GLU A 21 18.55 -2.09 -12.31
C GLU A 21 18.96 -0.68 -12.74
N ASP A 22 17.99 0.26 -12.74
CA ASP A 22 18.18 1.65 -13.16
C ASP A 22 18.43 2.59 -11.97
N LEU A 23 17.82 2.32 -10.81
CA LEU A 23 17.86 3.23 -9.66
C LEU A 23 18.93 2.91 -8.61
N SER A 24 19.45 1.68 -8.55
CA SER A 24 20.42 1.26 -7.54
C SER A 24 21.83 1.17 -8.09
N ASN A 25 22.81 1.70 -7.35
CA ASN A 25 24.22 1.49 -7.64
C ASN A 25 24.63 0.00 -7.58
N THR A 26 23.97 -0.80 -6.73
CA THR A 26 24.21 -2.25 -6.65
C THR A 26 23.45 -3.03 -7.71
N LYS A 27 22.43 -2.41 -8.33
CA LYS A 27 21.48 -3.05 -9.27
C LYS A 27 20.71 -4.23 -8.68
N GLU A 28 20.74 -4.39 -7.37
CA GLU A 28 20.11 -5.48 -6.66
C GLU A 28 18.88 -5.00 -5.89
N GLY A 29 17.82 -5.81 -5.92
CA GLY A 29 16.64 -5.61 -5.10
C GLY A 29 16.89 -5.97 -3.63
N PRO A 30 16.00 -5.55 -2.71
CA PRO A 30 16.14 -5.85 -1.29
C PRO A 30 16.12 -7.36 -0.99
N PHE A 31 17.09 -7.85 -0.23
CA PHE A 31 17.21 -9.27 0.12
C PHE A 31 15.98 -9.82 0.84
N PHE A 32 15.39 -9.05 1.77
CA PHE A 32 14.23 -9.51 2.55
C PHE A 32 13.04 -9.90 1.67
N LEU A 33 12.83 -9.26 0.51
CA LEU A 33 11.74 -9.64 -0.40
C LEU A 33 11.97 -11.02 -1.01
N THR A 34 13.22 -11.37 -1.29
CA THR A 34 13.57 -12.70 -1.80
C THR A 34 13.35 -13.76 -0.73
N GLU A 35 13.72 -13.47 0.52
CA GLU A 35 13.51 -14.37 1.66
C GLU A 35 12.03 -14.61 1.95
N MET A 36 11.22 -13.55 2.01
CA MET A 36 9.77 -13.67 2.28
C MET A 36 9.06 -14.51 1.22
N VAL A 37 9.32 -14.23 -0.07
CA VAL A 37 8.77 -15.01 -1.18
C VAL A 37 9.25 -16.47 -1.13
N GLY A 38 10.52 -16.70 -0.79
CA GLY A 38 11.07 -18.05 -0.62
C GLY A 38 10.44 -18.84 0.53
N ASN A 39 9.86 -18.15 1.52
CA ASN A 39 9.20 -18.71 2.69
C ASN A 39 7.67 -18.81 2.55
N ASP A 40 7.12 -18.74 1.33
CA ASP A 40 5.66 -18.77 1.04
C ASP A 40 4.86 -17.61 1.69
N GLN A 41 5.56 -16.50 1.99
CA GLN A 41 4.95 -15.29 2.52
C GLN A 41 4.66 -14.35 1.34
N HIS A 42 3.48 -14.47 0.75
CA HIS A 42 3.09 -13.75 -0.47
C HIS A 42 2.12 -12.60 -0.20
N GLY A 43 1.93 -12.20 1.06
CA GLY A 43 0.97 -11.18 1.46
C GLY A 43 -0.42 -11.76 1.65
N ILE A 44 -1.44 -11.05 1.18
CA ILE A 44 -2.83 -11.45 1.44
C ILE A 44 -3.20 -12.79 0.80
N ARG A 45 -2.56 -13.19 -0.29
CA ARG A 45 -2.82 -14.48 -0.99
C ARG A 45 -2.55 -15.70 -0.11
N THR A 46 -1.57 -15.62 0.78
CA THR A 46 -1.21 -16.72 1.70
C THR A 46 -1.51 -16.39 3.15
N ASN A 47 -2.26 -15.31 3.41
CA ASN A 47 -2.54 -14.79 4.75
C ASN A 47 -1.29 -14.44 5.58
N GLN A 48 -0.13 -14.32 4.92
CA GLN A 48 1.16 -14.07 5.56
C GLN A 48 2.04 -13.25 4.63
N GLY A 49 2.45 -12.08 5.10
CA GLY A 49 3.44 -11.20 4.48
C GLY A 49 4.16 -10.40 5.55
N PHE A 50 4.22 -9.07 5.39
CA PHE A 50 4.63 -8.18 6.48
C PHE A 50 3.67 -8.23 7.67
N TYR A 51 2.39 -8.50 7.39
CA TYR A 51 1.36 -8.72 8.39
C TYR A 51 0.78 -10.13 8.29
N LYS A 52 0.06 -10.54 9.34
CA LYS A 52 -0.74 -11.77 9.35
C LYS A 52 -2.19 -11.41 9.11
N TYR A 53 -2.85 -12.20 8.26
CA TYR A 53 -4.25 -12.02 7.90
C TYR A 53 -5.03 -13.29 8.25
N ASP A 54 -6.32 -13.15 8.49
CA ASP A 54 -7.25 -14.27 8.73
C ASP A 54 -8.37 -14.34 7.69
N ASP A 55 -8.39 -13.39 6.75
CA ASP A 55 -9.49 -13.10 5.83
C ASP A 55 -9.00 -12.72 4.43
N TYR A 56 -7.77 -13.09 4.07
CA TYR A 56 -7.14 -12.71 2.80
C TYR A 56 -7.13 -11.19 2.57
N GLY A 57 -7.03 -10.40 3.64
CA GLY A 57 -6.89 -8.95 3.59
C GLY A 57 -8.20 -8.18 3.40
N GLU A 58 -9.35 -8.84 3.47
CA GLU A 58 -10.66 -8.20 3.30
C GLU A 58 -10.85 -7.02 4.26
N LYS A 59 -10.63 -7.20 5.57
CA LYS A 59 -10.69 -6.13 6.56
C LYS A 59 -9.72 -5.00 6.24
N ALA A 60 -8.47 -5.33 5.86
CA ALA A 60 -7.45 -4.33 5.55
C ALA A 60 -7.86 -3.46 4.36
N ILE A 61 -8.44 -4.07 3.32
CA ILE A 61 -8.96 -3.35 2.14
C ILE A 61 -10.12 -2.45 2.55
N TYR A 62 -11.11 -2.96 3.29
CA TYR A 62 -12.27 -2.16 3.70
C TYR A 62 -11.88 -1.01 4.63
N THR A 63 -11.04 -1.25 5.64
CA THR A 63 -10.56 -0.19 6.54
C THR A 63 -9.81 0.90 5.76
N ARG A 64 -8.92 0.52 4.84
CA ARG A 64 -8.21 1.48 4.00
C ARG A 64 -9.17 2.33 3.16
N ASP A 65 -10.18 1.70 2.56
CA ASP A 65 -11.12 2.39 1.69
C ASP A 65 -12.06 3.30 2.50
N ASP A 66 -12.53 2.88 3.67
CA ASP A 66 -13.32 3.69 4.60
C ASP A 66 -12.52 4.90 5.10
N ASP A 67 -11.29 4.70 5.55
CA ASP A 67 -10.39 5.77 6.00
C ASP A 67 -10.15 6.79 4.87
N PHE A 68 -9.96 6.31 3.63
CA PHE A 68 -9.81 7.19 2.47
C PHE A 68 -11.07 8.01 2.19
N LEU A 69 -12.25 7.38 2.23
CA LEU A 69 -13.52 8.07 2.03
C LEU A 69 -13.77 9.13 3.11
N ASP A 70 -13.44 8.84 4.36
CA ASP A 70 -13.61 9.77 5.47
C ASP A 70 -12.63 10.95 5.36
N LEU A 71 -11.37 10.70 5.00
CA LEU A 71 -10.41 11.75 4.69
C LEU A 71 -10.91 12.63 3.53
N LEU A 72 -11.45 12.02 2.47
CA LEU A 72 -11.95 12.75 1.31
C LEU A 72 -13.14 13.66 1.66
N LYS A 73 -14.08 13.18 2.49
CA LYS A 73 -15.21 13.98 3.00
C LYS A 73 -14.71 15.19 3.79
N LEU A 74 -13.70 15.00 4.66
CA LEU A 74 -13.12 16.08 5.46
C LEU A 74 -12.43 17.13 4.59
N LEU A 75 -11.67 16.69 3.58
CA LEU A 75 -11.01 17.58 2.62
C LEU A 75 -12.02 18.42 1.83
N ASN A 76 -13.07 17.80 1.29
CA ASN A 76 -14.11 18.51 0.56
C ASN A 76 -14.87 19.50 1.47
N SER A 77 -15.23 19.08 2.68
CA SER A 77 -15.89 19.96 3.66
C SER A 77 -15.02 21.16 4.07
N LYS A 78 -13.69 20.99 4.12
CA LYS A 78 -12.76 22.10 4.35
C LYS A 78 -12.74 23.07 3.16
N VAL A 79 -12.60 22.54 1.95
CA VAL A 79 -12.60 23.36 0.71
C VAL A 79 -13.88 24.19 0.59
N ASP A 80 -15.04 23.61 0.90
CA ASP A 80 -16.31 24.33 0.82
C ASP A 80 -16.41 25.45 1.87
N ARG A 81 -15.91 25.22 3.09
CA ARG A 81 -15.79 26.27 4.11
C ARG A 81 -14.86 27.40 3.67
N ASP A 82 -13.70 27.06 3.11
CA ASP A 82 -12.72 28.05 2.67
C ASP A 82 -13.25 28.91 1.51
N LYS A 83 -14.04 28.32 0.59
CA LYS A 83 -14.74 29.06 -0.47
C LYS A 83 -15.79 30.03 0.08
N LEU A 84 -16.62 29.60 1.03
CA LEU A 84 -17.65 30.46 1.65
C LEU A 84 -17.04 31.69 2.33
N VAL A 85 -15.91 31.52 3.01
CA VAL A 85 -15.16 32.63 3.65
C VAL A 85 -14.56 33.58 2.59
N ALA A 86 -14.07 33.05 1.47
CA ALA A 86 -13.50 33.87 0.38
C ALA A 86 -14.56 34.72 -0.35
N THR A 87 -15.79 34.22 -0.51
CA THR A 87 -16.90 34.96 -1.15
C THR A 87 -17.62 35.95 -0.22
N SER A 88 -17.34 35.91 1.08
CA SER A 88 -17.97 36.80 2.09
C SER A 88 -17.12 38.02 2.46
N LYS A 89 -16.02 38.27 1.73
CA LYS A 89 -15.18 39.47 1.81
C LYS A 89 -15.27 40.26 0.52
#